data_AF-A0A1F8S7G5-F1
#
_entry.id   AF-A0A1F8S7G5-F1
#
_cell.length_a   1.000
_cell.length_b   1.000
_cell.length_c   1.000
_cell.angle_alpha   90.00
_cell.angle_beta   90.00
_cell.angle_gamma   90.00
#
_symmetry.space_group_name_H-M   'P 1'
#
loop_
_entity.id
_entity.type
_entity.pdbx_description
1 polymer ?
#
loop_
_entity_poly.entity_id
_entity_poly.type
_entity_poly.pdbx_seq_one_letter_code
_entity_poly.pdbx_strand_id
1 'polypeptide(L)'
;MSAPFPRVRLRQPSPDLLELPWQMPLEAWAGDGLRFRELPVGPSRHLVRFLVDEVGLLALKEEPIEIAEAEYDVLRHLEAEALPAVRPLGIAVAPERDAGILVTRYLRNSLQYRLLLSRVPPGPGYLRDQLLDAMAGLLVELHRGGVYWGDCSLANTLFRRDGNKVQAYLVDAETSELHPSLSDGQRAYDLEVLVENVAFGLADLAAAQDRDDLLDDALAAAETVRDRYTALWEELHAEIEVGAGERYAMAARVRRLNDLGFAVDELELEPGGQGRVRVRVAVTNRRFHAAELERLTGVRALEGQARLLLNELREYAAWLELVDAVGLSPKDAGARWLADVYRPTLARLAPVIGPGGDAVQAYCDVLETKWLLSEKARRDIGLQAAIDAYVASGAVGPEISGTLTLAP
;
A
#
# COMPACT_ATOMS: atom_id res chain seq x y z
N MET A 1 -2.88 46.11 3.37
CA MET A 1 -1.58 45.80 2.73
C MET A 1 -1.71 44.39 2.17
N SER A 2 -1.47 44.17 0.88
CA SER A 2 -1.50 42.82 0.31
C SER A 2 -0.37 42.01 0.94
N ALA A 3 -0.66 40.81 1.45
CA ALA A 3 0.37 39.91 1.94
C ALA A 3 1.39 39.64 0.81
N PRO A 4 2.70 39.56 1.11
CA PRO A 4 3.71 39.26 0.11
C PRO A 4 3.50 37.85 -0.46
N PHE A 5 3.91 37.66 -1.71
CA PHE A 5 3.79 36.37 -2.37
C PHE A 5 4.73 35.34 -1.71
N PRO A 6 4.24 34.14 -1.33
CA PRO A 6 5.07 33.14 -0.67
C PRO A 6 6.07 32.47 -1.61
N ARG A 7 7.09 31.81 -1.06
CA ARG A 7 7.99 30.96 -1.83
C ARG A 7 7.29 29.65 -2.18
N VAL A 8 6.95 29.43 -3.45
CA VAL A 8 6.28 28.21 -3.92
C VAL A 8 7.25 27.32 -4.71
N ARG A 9 7.30 26.03 -4.38
CA ARG A 9 8.03 25.00 -5.11
C ARG A 9 7.04 23.92 -5.56
N LEU A 10 6.86 23.74 -6.88
CA LEU A 10 5.99 22.72 -7.46
C LEU A 10 6.79 21.75 -8.33
N ARG A 11 6.43 20.47 -8.31
CA ARG A 11 7.07 19.40 -9.09
C ARG A 11 6.25 18.96 -10.30
N GLN A 12 4.95 19.23 -10.29
CA GLN A 12 4.04 19.00 -11.40
C GLN A 12 3.09 20.21 -11.52
N PRO A 13 3.59 21.36 -12.01
CA PRO A 13 2.75 22.54 -12.12
C PRO A 13 1.61 22.30 -13.13
N SER A 14 0.36 22.39 -12.65
CA SER A 14 -0.82 22.54 -13.50
C SER A 14 -1.24 24.01 -13.54
N PRO A 15 -1.99 24.46 -14.57
CA PRO A 15 -2.57 25.80 -14.57
C PRO A 15 -3.35 26.10 -13.29
N ASP A 16 -4.22 25.19 -12.85
CA ASP A 16 -5.01 25.37 -11.62
C ASP A 16 -4.11 25.55 -10.38
N LEU A 17 -3.01 24.79 -10.27
CA LEU A 17 -2.06 24.93 -9.15
C LEU A 17 -1.33 26.28 -9.15
N LEU A 18 -1.03 26.84 -10.32
CA LEU A 18 -0.36 28.13 -10.45
C LEU A 18 -1.30 29.30 -10.10
N GLU A 19 -2.60 29.12 -10.29
CA GLU A 19 -3.64 30.13 -10.03
C GLU A 19 -4.15 30.12 -8.58
N LEU A 20 -3.67 29.19 -7.74
CA LEU A 20 -4.09 29.13 -6.34
C LEU A 20 -3.71 30.40 -5.56
N PRO A 21 -4.56 30.84 -4.60
CA PRO A 21 -4.34 32.06 -3.85
C PRO A 21 -3.34 31.85 -2.70
N TRP A 22 -2.10 31.49 -3.07
CA TRP A 22 -1.01 31.14 -2.15
C TRP A 22 -0.73 32.21 -1.08
N GLN A 23 -1.07 33.47 -1.36
CA GLN A 23 -0.84 34.60 -0.44
C GLN A 23 -1.79 34.60 0.76
N MET A 24 -2.86 33.79 0.72
CA MET A 24 -3.87 33.70 1.78
C MET A 24 -3.70 32.43 2.62
N PRO A 25 -4.09 32.44 3.91
CA PRO A 25 -4.27 31.23 4.70
C PRO A 25 -5.24 30.26 4.01
N LEU A 26 -4.97 28.96 4.10
CA LEU A 26 -5.72 27.90 3.44
C LEU A 26 -7.19 27.89 3.87
N GLU A 27 -7.51 28.27 5.11
CA GLU A 27 -8.90 28.43 5.59
C GLU A 27 -9.68 29.50 4.81
N ALA A 28 -8.99 30.56 4.39
CA ALA A 28 -9.59 31.70 3.70
C ALA A 28 -9.76 31.46 2.19
N TRP A 29 -9.34 30.30 1.67
CA TRP A 29 -9.52 29.96 0.26
C TRP A 29 -11.01 29.67 -0.01
N ALA A 30 -11.76 30.72 -0.30
CA ALA A 30 -13.13 30.68 -0.79
C ALA A 30 -13.11 31.25 -2.21
N GLY A 31 -13.62 30.51 -3.19
CA GLY A 31 -13.59 31.00 -4.56
C GLY A 31 -14.53 30.26 -5.48
N ASP A 32 -15.29 31.03 -6.26
CA ASP A 32 -15.89 30.60 -7.51
C ASP A 32 -14.77 30.10 -8.44
N GLY A 33 -14.64 28.77 -8.58
CA GLY A 33 -13.63 28.13 -9.43
C GLY A 33 -12.77 27.07 -8.73
N LEU A 34 -12.59 27.16 -7.40
CA LEU A 34 -11.89 26.11 -6.64
C LEU A 34 -12.86 24.99 -6.27
N ARG A 35 -12.57 23.78 -6.76
CA ARG A 35 -13.42 22.60 -6.53
C ARG A 35 -12.94 21.82 -5.32
N PHE A 36 -13.31 22.28 -4.12
CA PHE A 36 -13.04 21.53 -2.90
C PHE A 36 -13.94 20.30 -2.78
N ARG A 37 -13.41 19.24 -2.16
CA ARG A 37 -14.17 18.05 -1.77
C ARG A 37 -14.09 17.84 -0.27
N GLU A 38 -15.23 17.58 0.34
CA GLU A 38 -15.28 17.06 1.70
C GLU A 38 -15.03 15.56 1.66
N LEU A 39 -14.00 15.13 2.40
CA LEU A 39 -13.70 13.73 2.60
C LEU A 39 -13.85 13.42 4.09
N PRO A 40 -14.33 12.22 4.45
CA PRO A 40 -14.30 11.75 5.83
C PRO A 40 -12.85 11.47 6.19
N VAL A 41 -12.14 12.49 6.68
CA VAL A 41 -10.79 12.35 7.22
C VAL A 41 -10.81 12.32 8.73
N GLY A 42 -9.81 11.66 9.32
CA GLY A 42 -9.66 11.59 10.76
C GLY A 42 -9.32 12.97 11.32
N PRO A 43 -9.35 13.14 12.65
CA PRO A 43 -8.90 14.37 13.27
C PRO A 43 -7.43 14.62 12.85
N SER A 44 -7.14 15.82 12.34
CA SER A 44 -5.78 16.29 12.11
C SER A 44 -5.50 17.48 13.03
N ARG A 45 -4.25 17.60 13.49
CA ARG A 45 -3.81 18.77 14.27
C ARG A 45 -3.75 20.03 13.42
N HIS A 46 -3.53 19.86 12.12
CA HIS A 46 -3.36 20.93 11.14
C HIS A 46 -4.56 21.00 10.20
N LEU A 47 -4.74 22.15 9.54
CA LEU A 47 -5.82 22.31 8.58
C LEU A 47 -5.52 21.52 7.31
N VAL A 48 -6.41 20.57 6.97
CA VAL A 48 -6.33 19.82 5.72
C VAL A 48 -7.54 20.10 4.84
N ARG A 49 -7.30 20.45 3.58
CA ARG A 49 -8.36 20.64 2.56
C ARG A 49 -8.06 19.83 1.31
N PHE A 50 -9.10 19.29 0.67
CA PHE A 50 -8.96 18.50 -0.55
C PHE A 50 -9.45 19.27 -1.76
N LEU A 51 -8.58 19.41 -2.77
CA LEU A 51 -8.86 20.18 -3.98
C LEU A 51 -8.84 19.27 -5.21
N VAL A 52 -9.87 19.38 -6.06
CA VAL A 52 -9.92 18.71 -7.36
C VAL A 52 -9.22 19.57 -8.41
N ASP A 53 -8.09 19.08 -8.88
CA ASP A 53 -7.26 19.63 -9.97
C ASP A 53 -7.29 18.71 -11.20
N GLU A 54 -6.79 19.18 -12.33
CA GLU A 54 -6.59 18.37 -13.54
C GLU A 54 -5.74 17.12 -13.29
N VAL A 55 -4.71 17.20 -12.43
CA VAL A 55 -3.85 16.04 -12.12
C VAL A 55 -4.51 15.05 -11.15
N GLY A 56 -5.66 15.40 -10.60
CA GLY A 56 -6.46 14.59 -9.69
C GLY A 56 -6.84 15.31 -8.40
N LEU A 57 -7.23 14.53 -7.40
CA LEU A 57 -7.51 15.03 -6.06
C LEU A 57 -6.19 15.30 -5.32
N LEU A 58 -6.08 16.47 -4.71
CA LEU A 58 -4.93 16.92 -3.95
C LEU A 58 -5.31 17.07 -2.49
N ALA A 59 -4.36 16.84 -1.58
CA ALA A 59 -4.47 17.22 -0.18
C ALA A 59 -3.54 18.42 0.08
N LEU A 60 -4.10 19.45 0.70
CA LEU A 60 -3.43 20.68 1.10
C LEU A 60 -3.39 20.70 2.62
N LYS A 61 -2.21 20.64 3.22
CA LYS A 61 -1.99 20.71 4.67
C LYS A 61 -1.32 22.05 4.99
N GLU A 62 -1.92 22.87 5.85
CA GLU A 62 -1.30 24.12 6.34
C GLU A 62 -0.78 23.94 7.77
N GLU A 63 0.51 24.18 7.96
CA GLU A 63 1.25 23.93 9.22
C GLU A 63 2.45 24.90 9.35
N PRO A 64 3.13 24.97 10.51
CA PRO A 64 4.32 25.80 10.68
C PRO A 64 5.44 25.49 9.66
N ILE A 65 6.24 26.49 9.30
CA ILE A 65 7.20 26.36 8.18
C ILE A 65 8.21 25.24 8.41
N GLU A 66 8.77 25.15 9.62
CA GLU A 66 9.79 24.15 9.95
C GLU A 66 9.24 22.72 9.79
N ILE A 67 8.00 22.51 10.21
CA ILE A 67 7.30 21.23 10.11
C ILE A 67 7.02 20.90 8.63
N ALA A 68 6.44 21.85 7.89
CA ALA A 68 6.09 21.66 6.48
C ALA A 68 7.32 21.33 5.62
N GLU A 69 8.45 22.02 5.86
CA GLU A 69 9.69 21.78 5.12
C GLU A 69 10.30 20.42 5.46
N ALA A 70 10.33 20.04 6.75
CA ALA A 70 10.81 18.73 7.17
C ALA A 70 9.95 17.60 6.61
N GLU A 71 8.62 17.70 6.71
CA GLU A 71 7.68 16.72 6.16
C GLU A 71 7.83 16.60 4.64
N TYR A 72 7.93 17.73 3.93
CA TYR A 72 8.17 17.73 2.48
C TYR A 72 9.46 16.98 2.11
N ASP A 73 10.55 17.21 2.83
CA ASP A 73 11.83 16.55 2.57
C ASP A 73 11.79 15.04 2.87
N VAL A 74 11.11 14.62 3.94
CA VAL A 74 10.86 13.20 4.22
C VAL A 74 10.04 12.55 3.11
N LEU A 75 8.90 13.14 2.71
CA LEU A 75 8.06 12.60 1.64
C LEU A 75 8.80 12.54 0.30
N ARG A 76 9.73 13.47 0.06
CA ARG A 76 10.59 13.48 -1.14
C ARG A 76 11.58 12.32 -1.13
N HIS A 77 12.16 12.00 0.02
CA HIS A 77 13.01 10.83 0.23
C HIS A 77 12.22 9.53 0.01
N LEU A 78 11.05 9.40 0.65
CA LEU A 78 10.19 8.23 0.52
C LEU A 78 9.79 7.96 -0.95
N GLU A 79 9.46 9.00 -1.71
CA GLU A 79 9.16 8.84 -3.15
C GLU A 79 10.40 8.41 -3.96
N ALA A 80 11.59 8.94 -3.65
CA ALA A 80 12.82 8.59 -4.35
C ALA A 80 13.20 7.11 -4.13
N GLU A 81 13.02 6.62 -2.90
CA GLU A 81 13.21 5.22 -2.52
C GLU A 81 12.03 4.31 -2.92
N ALA A 82 10.99 4.89 -3.54
CA ALA A 82 9.75 4.20 -3.92
C ALA A 82 9.04 3.50 -2.74
N LEU A 83 9.12 4.09 -1.55
CA LEU A 83 8.49 3.63 -0.32
C LEU A 83 6.99 4.00 -0.29
N PRO A 84 6.17 3.22 0.44
CA PRO A 84 4.71 3.40 0.43
C PRO A 84 4.29 4.62 1.26
N ALA A 85 4.28 5.80 0.64
CA ALA A 85 3.78 7.05 1.21
C ALA A 85 2.99 7.88 0.19
N VAL A 86 2.28 8.91 0.65
CA VAL A 86 1.70 9.90 -0.25
C VAL A 86 2.77 10.70 -0.99
N ARG A 87 2.46 11.09 -2.22
CA ARG A 87 3.43 11.74 -3.10
C ARG A 87 3.40 13.26 -2.92
N PRO A 88 4.53 13.91 -2.60
CA PRO A 88 4.58 15.36 -2.49
C PRO A 88 4.61 16.00 -3.89
N LEU A 89 3.69 16.91 -4.16
CA LEU A 89 3.61 17.68 -5.40
C LEU A 89 4.23 19.07 -5.27
N GLY A 90 4.27 19.62 -4.06
CA GLY A 90 4.90 20.91 -3.83
C GLY A 90 4.71 21.42 -2.41
N ILE A 91 5.29 22.59 -2.15
CA ILE A 91 5.19 23.31 -0.88
C ILE A 91 5.19 24.81 -1.15
N ALA A 92 4.36 25.56 -0.44
CA ALA A 92 4.37 27.02 -0.40
C ALA A 92 4.73 27.51 1.00
N VAL A 93 5.68 28.44 1.11
CA VAL A 93 6.19 28.93 2.40
C VAL A 93 5.99 30.43 2.50
N ALA A 94 5.29 30.89 3.54
CA ALA A 94 4.97 32.28 3.83
C ALA A 94 5.61 32.74 5.15
N PRO A 95 6.86 33.26 5.13
CA PRO A 95 7.60 33.64 6.34
C PRO A 95 6.86 34.63 7.26
N GLU A 96 6.14 35.59 6.68
CA GLU A 96 5.40 36.61 7.44
C GLU A 96 4.26 36.04 8.30
N ARG A 97 3.78 34.83 7.97
CA ARG A 97 2.70 34.13 8.68
C ARG A 97 3.18 32.92 9.48
N ASP A 98 4.47 32.59 9.37
CA ASP A 98 5.02 31.30 9.80
C ASP A 98 4.15 30.11 9.35
N ALA A 99 3.79 30.11 8.05
CA ALA A 99 2.91 29.09 7.48
C ALA A 99 3.51 28.45 6.23
N GLY A 100 3.56 27.12 6.22
CA GLY A 100 3.80 26.26 5.08
C GLY A 100 2.51 25.59 4.62
N ILE A 101 2.26 25.54 3.31
CA ILE A 101 1.20 24.73 2.71
C ILE A 101 1.86 23.61 1.92
N LEU A 102 1.79 22.39 2.45
CA LEU A 102 2.23 21.17 1.81
C LEU A 102 1.14 20.65 0.86
N VAL A 103 1.52 20.34 -0.38
CA VAL A 103 0.64 19.79 -1.41
C VAL A 103 1.03 18.34 -1.67
N THR A 104 0.14 17.40 -1.36
CA THR A 104 0.32 15.99 -1.70
C THR A 104 -0.75 15.51 -2.66
N ARG A 105 -0.41 14.50 -3.46
CA ARG A 105 -1.39 13.81 -4.29
C ARG A 105 -2.22 12.90 -3.39
N TYR A 106 -3.54 13.04 -3.44
CA TYR A 106 -4.43 12.14 -2.73
C TYR A 106 -4.25 10.70 -3.26
N LEU A 107 -4.12 9.76 -2.32
CA LEU A 107 -3.98 8.35 -2.65
C LEU A 107 -5.33 7.79 -3.13
N ARG A 108 -5.45 7.51 -4.43
CA ARG A 108 -6.69 6.96 -4.98
C ARG A 108 -6.90 5.52 -4.52
N ASN A 109 -8.17 5.13 -4.40
CA ASN A 109 -8.59 3.77 -4.02
C ASN A 109 -8.05 3.33 -2.65
N SER A 110 -7.72 4.29 -1.78
CA SER A 110 -7.36 4.03 -0.39
C SER A 110 -8.52 4.31 0.55
N LEU A 111 -8.49 3.62 1.68
CA LEU A 111 -9.49 3.70 2.73
C LEU A 111 -8.78 3.89 4.08
N GLN A 112 -9.46 4.58 4.99
CA GLN A 112 -9.04 4.64 6.38
C GLN A 112 -9.43 3.35 7.09
N TYR A 113 -8.66 2.98 8.12
CA TYR A 113 -8.92 1.76 8.90
C TYR A 113 -10.34 1.71 9.46
N ARG A 114 -10.88 2.84 9.97
CA ARG A 114 -12.27 2.92 10.48
C ARG A 114 -13.29 2.56 9.40
N LEU A 115 -13.13 3.04 8.18
CA LEU A 115 -14.06 2.72 7.09
C LEU A 115 -13.96 1.25 6.68
N LEU A 116 -12.77 0.68 6.68
CA LEU A 116 -12.55 -0.74 6.39
C LEU A 116 -13.18 -1.64 7.47
N LEU A 117 -12.93 -1.31 8.74
CA LEU A 117 -13.34 -2.17 9.84
C LEU A 117 -14.76 -1.89 10.35
N SER A 118 -15.34 -0.72 10.09
CA SER A 118 -16.73 -0.40 10.46
C SER A 118 -17.78 -1.30 9.82
N ARG A 119 -17.43 -1.96 8.71
CA ARG A 119 -18.33 -2.82 7.93
C ARG A 119 -18.20 -4.31 8.27
N VAL A 120 -17.30 -4.65 9.18
CA VAL A 120 -17.09 -6.03 9.64
C VAL A 120 -17.26 -6.09 11.16
N PRO A 121 -17.62 -7.25 11.72
CA PRO A 121 -17.69 -7.42 13.17
C PRO A 121 -16.37 -7.00 13.84
N PRO A 122 -16.43 -6.32 15.00
CA PRO A 122 -15.23 -6.00 15.74
C PRO A 122 -14.70 -7.28 16.36
N GLY A 123 -13.38 -7.45 16.34
CA GLY A 123 -12.70 -8.61 16.90
C GLY A 123 -11.81 -9.36 15.89
N PRO A 124 -11.41 -10.60 16.23
CA PRO A 124 -10.55 -11.42 15.37
C PRO A 124 -11.19 -11.66 14.01
N GLY A 125 -10.43 -11.40 12.95
CA GLY A 125 -10.92 -11.58 11.61
C GLY A 125 -9.83 -11.32 10.58
N TYR A 126 -10.02 -11.94 9.41
CA TYR A 126 -9.08 -11.90 8.31
C TYR A 126 -8.66 -10.46 7.93
N LEU A 127 -9.61 -9.54 7.83
CA LEU A 127 -9.32 -8.15 7.46
C LEU A 127 -8.49 -7.42 8.51
N ARG A 128 -8.73 -7.68 9.81
CA ARG A 128 -7.90 -7.11 10.89
C ARG A 128 -6.47 -7.60 10.75
N ASP A 129 -6.28 -8.91 10.61
CA ASP A 129 -4.94 -9.50 10.48
C ASP A 129 -4.21 -8.97 9.24
N GLN A 130 -4.90 -8.78 8.12
CA GLN A 130 -4.34 -8.13 6.93
C GLN A 130 -3.90 -6.69 7.19
N LEU A 131 -4.64 -5.92 7.98
CA LEU A 131 -4.24 -4.56 8.36
C LEU A 131 -3.01 -4.55 9.26
N LEU A 132 -2.93 -5.48 10.23
CA LEU A 132 -1.77 -5.59 11.12
C LEU A 132 -0.52 -6.05 10.34
N ASP A 133 -0.66 -6.98 9.40
CA ASP A 133 0.39 -7.37 8.45
C ASP A 133 0.84 -6.16 7.61
N ALA A 134 -0.10 -5.36 7.12
CA ALA A 134 0.18 -4.17 6.32
C ALA A 134 0.93 -3.10 7.13
N MET A 135 0.53 -2.87 8.39
CA MET A 135 1.21 -1.93 9.31
C MET A 135 2.65 -2.37 9.58
N ALA A 136 2.85 -3.64 9.94
CA ALA A 136 4.18 -4.19 10.16
C ALA A 136 5.06 -4.08 8.90
N GLY A 137 4.49 -4.39 7.73
CA GLY A 137 5.18 -4.25 6.45
C GLY A 137 5.55 -2.81 6.09
N LEU A 138 4.65 -1.84 6.34
CA LEU A 138 4.95 -0.42 6.17
C LEU A 138 6.12 0.00 7.06
N LEU A 139 6.08 -0.32 8.36
CA LEU A 139 7.13 0.07 9.29
C LEU A 139 8.49 -0.54 8.90
N VAL A 140 8.52 -1.81 8.47
CA VAL A 140 9.75 -2.44 7.94
C VAL A 140 10.30 -1.66 6.74
N GLU A 141 9.45 -1.29 5.77
CA GLU A 141 9.89 -0.54 4.59
C GLU A 141 10.44 0.84 4.96
N LEU A 142 9.77 1.58 5.87
CA LEU A 142 10.24 2.87 6.37
C LEU A 142 11.61 2.74 7.06
N HIS A 143 11.75 1.78 7.98
CA HIS A 143 12.99 1.56 8.72
C HIS A 143 14.16 1.15 7.83
N ARG A 144 13.91 0.32 6.81
CA ARG A 144 14.91 -0.03 5.79
C ARG A 144 15.32 1.18 4.95
N GLY A 145 14.39 2.09 4.71
CA GLY A 145 14.64 3.39 4.06
C GLY A 145 15.31 4.44 4.94
N GLY A 146 15.69 4.10 6.18
CA GLY A 146 16.30 5.06 7.11
C GLY A 146 15.32 6.07 7.70
N VAL A 147 14.02 5.79 7.68
CA VAL A 147 12.98 6.71 8.15
C VAL A 147 12.45 6.25 9.50
N TYR A 148 12.74 7.04 10.54
CA TYR A 148 12.07 6.95 11.84
C TYR A 148 10.72 7.67 11.72
N TRP A 149 9.63 7.04 12.17
CA TRP A 149 8.29 7.59 11.95
C TRP A 149 7.82 8.49 13.10
N GLY A 150 7.99 8.07 14.35
CA GLY A 150 7.68 8.86 15.55
C GLY A 150 6.20 8.94 15.94
N ASP A 151 5.27 8.72 15.00
CA ASP A 151 3.82 8.65 15.28
C ASP A 151 3.16 7.53 14.47
N CYS A 152 3.69 6.32 14.68
CA CYS A 152 3.22 5.08 14.07
C CYS A 152 1.76 4.80 14.47
N SER A 153 0.79 5.05 13.60
CA SER A 153 -0.63 4.90 13.97
C SER A 153 -1.53 4.48 12.80
N LEU A 154 -2.65 3.85 13.12
CA LEU A 154 -3.70 3.55 12.15
C LEU A 154 -4.34 4.83 11.56
N ALA A 155 -4.33 5.92 12.32
CA ALA A 155 -4.88 7.21 11.89
C ALA A 155 -4.00 7.91 10.85
N ASN A 156 -2.67 7.76 10.98
CA ASN A 156 -1.67 8.28 10.03
C ASN A 156 -1.35 7.29 8.91
N THR A 157 -2.24 6.33 8.66
CA THR A 157 -2.10 5.31 7.63
C THR A 157 -3.32 5.24 6.73
N LEU A 158 -3.08 5.19 5.42
CA LEU A 158 -4.09 4.83 4.43
C LEU A 158 -3.85 3.42 3.89
N PHE A 159 -4.93 2.71 3.62
CA PHE A 159 -4.88 1.31 3.19
C PHE A 159 -5.46 1.16 1.81
N ARG A 160 -4.76 0.44 0.93
CA ARG A 160 -5.26 0.04 -0.39
C ARG A 160 -5.38 -1.46 -0.46
N ARG A 161 -6.42 -1.94 -1.16
CA ARG A 161 -6.48 -3.36 -1.52
C ARG A 161 -5.36 -3.66 -2.53
N ASP A 162 -4.68 -4.76 -2.27
CA ASP A 162 -3.54 -5.25 -3.03
C ASP A 162 -3.73 -6.74 -3.34
N GLY A 163 -4.64 -7.01 -4.28
CA GLY A 163 -5.05 -8.37 -4.58
C GLY A 163 -5.90 -8.92 -3.45
N ASN A 164 -5.46 -10.03 -2.85
CA ASN A 164 -6.06 -10.64 -1.66
C ASN A 164 -5.39 -10.17 -0.36
N LYS A 165 -4.68 -9.04 -0.41
CA LYS A 165 -4.01 -8.43 0.74
C LYS A 165 -4.37 -6.96 0.85
N VAL A 166 -3.84 -6.31 1.88
CA VAL A 166 -3.88 -4.86 2.04
C VAL A 166 -2.45 -4.31 2.08
N GLN A 167 -2.22 -3.18 1.41
CA GLN A 167 -1.00 -2.40 1.50
C GLN A 167 -1.28 -1.11 2.28
N ALA A 168 -0.43 -0.84 3.27
CA ALA A 168 -0.46 0.39 4.07
C ALA A 168 0.44 1.46 3.46
N TYR A 169 0.05 2.72 3.62
CA TYR A 169 0.76 3.91 3.14
C TYR A 169 0.82 4.98 4.22
N LEU A 170 2.01 5.55 4.41
CA LEU A 170 2.22 6.72 5.26
C LEU A 170 1.54 7.95 4.64
N VAL A 171 0.70 8.64 5.41
CA VAL A 171 0.05 9.90 4.98
C VAL A 171 0.59 11.13 5.67
N ASP A 172 1.07 10.99 6.90
CA ASP A 172 1.55 12.10 7.72
C ASP A 172 2.96 11.78 8.21
N ALA A 173 3.93 12.56 7.72
CA ALA A 173 5.33 12.39 8.06
C ALA A 173 5.87 13.56 8.92
N GLU A 174 4.97 14.32 9.57
CA GLU A 174 5.30 15.46 10.43
C GLU A 174 6.32 15.12 11.54
N THR A 175 6.20 13.93 12.15
CA THR A 175 7.08 13.48 13.24
C THR A 175 8.26 12.66 12.76
N SER A 176 8.42 12.49 11.44
CA SER A 176 9.40 11.58 10.87
C SER A 176 10.78 12.21 10.75
N GLU A 177 11.81 11.39 10.89
CA GLU A 177 13.20 11.80 10.76
C GLU A 177 13.95 10.91 9.78
N LEU A 178 14.84 11.51 8.98
CA LEU A 178 15.72 10.80 8.06
C LEU A 178 17.07 10.53 8.71
N HIS A 179 17.52 9.28 8.61
CA HIS A 179 18.81 8.81 9.10
C HIS A 179 19.49 7.96 8.01
N PRO A 180 20.83 7.92 7.93
CA PRO A 180 21.53 7.00 7.02
C PRO A 180 21.16 5.52 7.27
N SER A 181 20.92 5.18 8.54
CA SER A 181 20.40 3.90 8.99
C SER A 181 19.83 4.07 10.39
N LEU A 182 18.70 3.43 10.71
CA LEU A 182 18.15 3.48 12.06
C LEU A 182 18.91 2.57 13.03
N SER A 183 19.16 3.10 14.22
CA SER A 183 19.62 2.32 15.36
C SER A 183 18.53 1.37 15.88
N ASP A 184 18.94 0.32 16.61
CA ASP A 184 18.00 -0.61 17.23
C ASP A 184 17.07 0.09 18.23
N GLY A 185 17.56 1.12 18.92
CA GLY A 185 16.77 1.93 19.86
C GLY A 185 15.69 2.75 19.18
N GLN A 186 16.00 3.39 18.03
CA GLN A 186 15.00 4.12 17.24
C GLN A 186 13.88 3.18 16.77
N ARG A 187 14.25 2.01 16.24
CA ARG A 187 13.26 1.02 15.77
C ARG A 187 12.43 0.46 16.92
N ALA A 188 13.04 0.20 18.08
CA ALA A 188 12.34 -0.27 19.27
C ALA A 188 11.33 0.76 19.77
N TYR A 189 11.68 2.04 19.76
CA TYR A 189 10.76 3.12 20.15
C TYR A 189 9.57 3.24 19.19
N ASP A 190 9.80 3.21 17.87
CA ASP A 190 8.71 3.21 16.89
C ASP A 190 7.77 2.00 17.09
N LEU A 191 8.29 0.83 17.50
CA LEU A 191 7.48 -0.34 17.83
C LEU A 191 6.67 -0.19 19.12
N GLU A 192 7.19 0.52 20.12
CA GLU A 192 6.43 0.84 21.34
C GLU A 192 5.26 1.76 21.00
N VAL A 193 5.53 2.85 20.27
CA VAL A 193 4.52 3.79 19.78
C VAL A 193 3.49 3.09 18.91
N LEU A 194 3.93 2.24 17.97
CA LEU A 194 3.04 1.50 17.08
C LEU A 194 2.07 0.60 17.85
N VAL A 195 2.57 -0.18 18.82
CA VAL A 195 1.72 -1.09 19.60
C VAL A 195 0.70 -0.30 20.40
N GLU A 196 1.12 0.77 21.09
CA GLU A 196 0.23 1.62 21.88
C GLU A 196 -0.87 2.26 21.00
N ASN A 197 -0.48 2.90 19.89
CA ASN A 197 -1.41 3.57 18.99
C ASN A 197 -2.36 2.61 18.26
N VAL A 198 -1.88 1.42 17.86
CA VAL A 198 -2.74 0.38 17.26
C VAL A 198 -3.75 -0.14 18.29
N ALA A 199 -3.32 -0.39 19.54
CA ALA A 199 -4.21 -0.80 20.61
C ALA A 199 -5.32 0.23 20.84
N PHE A 200 -4.97 1.51 20.95
CA PHE A 200 -5.95 2.58 21.07
C PHE A 200 -6.90 2.65 19.88
N GLY A 201 -6.37 2.56 18.65
CA GLY A 201 -7.18 2.62 17.43
C GLY A 201 -8.18 1.46 17.31
N LEU A 202 -7.79 0.24 17.73
CA LEU A 202 -8.67 -0.93 17.75
C LEU A 202 -9.69 -0.88 18.89
N ALA A 203 -9.29 -0.42 20.08
CA ALA A 203 -10.18 -0.25 21.22
C ALA A 203 -11.26 0.82 20.95
N ASP A 204 -10.86 1.96 20.37
CA ASP A 204 -11.78 3.02 19.94
C ASP A 204 -12.81 2.51 18.93
N LEU A 205 -12.38 1.68 17.98
CA LEU A 205 -13.29 1.05 17.03
C LEU A 205 -14.27 0.08 17.71
N ALA A 206 -13.78 -0.74 18.66
CA ALA A 206 -14.62 -1.67 19.39
C ALA A 206 -15.68 -0.93 20.23
N ALA A 207 -15.28 0.13 20.93
CA ALA A 207 -16.18 1.00 21.68
C ALA A 207 -17.22 1.69 20.76
N ALA A 208 -16.81 2.17 19.58
CA ALA A 208 -17.72 2.76 18.60
C ALA A 208 -18.75 1.76 18.02
N GLN A 209 -18.56 0.47 18.24
CA GLN A 209 -19.49 -0.61 17.86
C GLN A 209 -20.17 -1.26 19.07
N ASP A 210 -20.13 -0.62 20.25
CA ASP A 210 -20.69 -1.09 21.51
C ASP A 210 -20.13 -2.46 21.95
N ARG A 211 -18.83 -2.70 21.73
CA ARG A 211 -18.11 -3.95 22.02
C ARG A 211 -16.90 -3.76 22.92
N ASP A 212 -17.11 -3.07 24.04
CA ASP A 212 -16.10 -2.84 25.08
C ASP A 212 -15.51 -4.14 25.66
N ASP A 213 -16.23 -5.27 25.52
CA ASP A 213 -15.76 -6.61 25.89
C ASP A 213 -14.54 -7.09 25.07
N LEU A 214 -14.19 -6.38 23.99
CA LEU A 214 -13.05 -6.70 23.12
C LEU A 214 -11.77 -5.92 23.44
N LEU A 215 -11.74 -5.13 24.53
CA LEU A 215 -10.56 -4.33 24.87
C LEU A 215 -9.28 -5.18 25.03
N ASP A 216 -9.36 -6.30 25.76
CA ASP A 216 -8.22 -7.20 25.96
C ASP A 216 -7.77 -7.86 24.65
N ASP A 217 -8.70 -8.16 23.75
CA ASP A 217 -8.41 -8.69 22.41
C ASP A 217 -7.75 -7.63 21.51
N ALA A 218 -8.16 -6.36 21.60
CA ALA A 218 -7.52 -5.26 20.89
C ALA A 218 -6.07 -5.07 21.33
N LEU A 219 -5.79 -5.16 22.64
CA LEU A 219 -4.44 -5.12 23.20
C LEU A 219 -3.59 -6.30 22.71
N ALA A 220 -4.12 -7.53 22.80
CA ALA A 220 -3.43 -8.71 22.31
C ALA A 220 -3.16 -8.64 20.79
N ALA A 221 -4.11 -8.15 20.00
CA ALA A 221 -3.95 -7.96 18.57
C ALA A 221 -2.87 -6.90 18.25
N ALA A 222 -2.79 -5.81 19.00
CA ALA A 222 -1.76 -4.80 18.80
C ALA A 222 -0.33 -5.34 19.04
N GLU A 223 -0.13 -6.13 20.10
CA GLU A 223 1.17 -6.78 20.38
C GLU A 223 1.64 -7.66 19.21
N THR A 224 0.70 -8.36 18.55
CA THR A 224 1.06 -9.20 17.39
C THR A 224 1.56 -8.40 16.19
N VAL A 225 1.41 -7.07 16.14
CA VAL A 225 2.06 -6.23 15.10
C VAL A 225 3.58 -6.23 15.28
N ARG A 226 4.05 -6.18 16.52
CA ARG A 226 5.48 -6.24 16.86
C ARG A 226 6.09 -7.57 16.45
N ASP A 227 5.37 -8.67 16.69
CA ASP A 227 5.83 -10.00 16.30
C ASP A 227 5.96 -10.12 14.77
N ARG A 228 4.97 -9.63 14.03
CA ARG A 228 4.99 -9.59 12.56
C ARG A 228 6.14 -8.75 12.03
N TYR A 229 6.35 -7.56 12.60
CA TYR A 229 7.48 -6.70 12.24
C TYR A 229 8.80 -7.42 12.50
N THR A 230 8.96 -8.00 13.69
CA THR A 230 10.21 -8.66 14.10
C THR A 230 10.51 -9.84 13.19
N ALA A 231 9.52 -10.70 12.92
CA ALA A 231 9.67 -11.83 12.01
C ALA A 231 10.07 -11.39 10.60
N LEU A 232 9.45 -10.31 10.09
CA LEU A 232 9.80 -9.78 8.76
C LEU A 232 11.18 -9.14 8.74
N TRP A 233 11.54 -8.39 9.78
CA TRP A 233 12.86 -7.76 9.91
C TRP A 233 13.97 -8.78 10.01
N GLU A 234 13.80 -9.82 10.83
CA GLU A 234 14.70 -10.95 10.95
C GLU A 234 14.82 -11.69 9.62
N GLU A 235 13.71 -12.02 8.96
CA GLU A 235 13.78 -12.65 7.64
C GLU A 235 14.44 -11.73 6.62
N LEU A 236 14.44 -10.40 6.72
CA LEU A 236 15.17 -9.57 5.74
C LEU A 236 16.67 -9.48 6.04
N HIS A 237 17.06 -9.50 7.32
CA HIS A 237 18.44 -9.29 7.75
C HIS A 237 19.16 -10.58 8.16
N ALA A 238 18.52 -11.74 8.07
CA ALA A 238 19.12 -13.02 8.44
C ALA A 238 20.35 -13.33 7.58
N GLU A 239 21.47 -13.53 8.27
CA GLU A 239 22.68 -14.14 7.75
C GLU A 239 22.59 -15.66 8.00
N ILE A 240 22.72 -16.44 6.93
CA ILE A 240 22.68 -17.91 7.03
C ILE A 240 24.06 -18.48 6.73
N GLU A 241 24.45 -19.52 7.46
CA GLU A 241 25.66 -20.28 7.15
C GLU A 241 25.25 -21.62 6.54
N VAL A 242 25.67 -21.88 5.31
CA VAL A 242 25.31 -23.09 4.54
C VAL A 242 26.58 -23.86 4.15
N GLY A 243 26.48 -25.16 3.90
CA GLY A 243 27.61 -25.91 3.34
C GLY A 243 27.97 -25.41 1.95
N ALA A 244 29.26 -25.47 1.55
CA ALA A 244 29.72 -24.98 0.25
C ALA A 244 29.01 -25.64 -0.97
N GLY A 245 28.44 -26.83 -0.80
CA GLY A 245 27.64 -27.53 -1.82
C GLY A 245 26.14 -27.24 -1.79
N GLU A 246 25.62 -26.54 -0.78
CA GLU A 246 24.18 -26.40 -0.52
C GLU A 246 23.52 -25.28 -1.34
N ARG A 247 23.66 -25.33 -2.67
CA ARG A 247 23.03 -24.36 -3.59
C ARG A 247 21.51 -24.28 -3.44
N TYR A 248 20.87 -25.37 -3.03
CA TYR A 248 19.43 -25.39 -2.76
C TYR A 248 19.04 -24.47 -1.60
N ALA A 249 19.84 -24.37 -0.54
CA ALA A 249 19.55 -23.52 0.60
C ALA A 249 19.61 -22.03 0.23
N MET A 250 20.62 -21.64 -0.57
CA MET A 250 20.72 -20.29 -1.14
C MET A 250 19.52 -19.96 -2.02
N ALA A 251 19.14 -20.87 -2.93
CA ALA A 251 17.99 -20.66 -3.80
C ALA A 251 16.66 -20.61 -3.01
N ALA A 252 16.52 -21.40 -1.94
CA ALA A 252 15.36 -21.37 -1.06
C ALA A 252 15.25 -20.04 -0.32
N ARG A 253 16.38 -19.47 0.14
CA ARG A 253 16.43 -18.15 0.75
C ARG A 253 15.96 -17.04 -0.21
N VAL A 254 16.51 -17.02 -1.42
CA VAL A 254 16.09 -16.06 -2.46
C VAL A 254 14.60 -16.21 -2.78
N ARG A 255 14.10 -17.45 -2.90
CA ARG A 255 12.67 -17.68 -3.12
C ARG A 255 11.80 -17.12 -1.99
N ARG A 256 12.16 -17.33 -0.73
CA ARG A 256 11.39 -16.78 0.40
C ARG A 256 11.33 -15.24 0.37
N LEU A 257 12.44 -14.58 0.07
CA LEU A 257 12.47 -13.12 -0.07
C LEU A 257 11.59 -12.64 -1.23
N ASN A 258 11.65 -13.33 -2.37
CA ASN A 258 10.79 -13.06 -3.52
C ASN A 258 9.31 -13.30 -3.20
N ASP A 259 8.97 -14.36 -2.43
CA ASP A 259 7.59 -14.68 -2.02
C ASP A 259 7.01 -13.61 -1.07
N LEU A 260 7.88 -12.92 -0.32
CA LEU A 260 7.53 -11.74 0.47
C LEU A 260 7.38 -10.46 -0.39
N GLY A 261 7.85 -10.50 -1.63
CA GLY A 261 7.78 -9.42 -2.63
C GLY A 261 9.06 -8.60 -2.77
N PHE A 262 10.15 -9.00 -2.12
CA PHE A 262 11.43 -8.30 -2.18
C PHE A 262 12.28 -8.78 -3.34
N ALA A 263 12.82 -7.83 -4.10
CA ALA A 263 13.81 -8.13 -5.12
C ALA A 263 15.21 -8.18 -4.50
N VAL A 264 15.93 -9.27 -4.78
CA VAL A 264 17.34 -9.42 -4.39
C VAL A 264 18.22 -8.57 -5.31
N ASP A 265 19.02 -7.70 -4.72
CA ASP A 265 19.99 -6.84 -5.42
C ASP A 265 21.36 -7.52 -5.50
N GLU A 266 21.86 -7.94 -4.33
CA GLU A 266 23.18 -8.52 -4.19
C GLU A 266 23.16 -9.77 -3.29
N LEU A 267 23.98 -10.75 -3.66
CA LEU A 267 24.22 -11.96 -2.90
C LEU A 267 25.70 -12.00 -2.53
N GLU A 268 26.00 -11.72 -1.26
CA GLU A 268 27.36 -11.78 -0.72
C GLU A 268 27.62 -13.17 -0.13
N LEU A 269 28.76 -13.75 -0.52
CA LEU A 269 29.22 -15.07 -0.08
C LEU A 269 30.57 -14.93 0.59
N GLU A 270 30.62 -15.13 1.90
CA GLU A 270 31.85 -15.08 2.69
C GLU A 270 32.27 -16.48 3.15
N PRO A 271 33.58 -16.77 3.27
CA PRO A 271 34.04 -17.98 3.92
C PRO A 271 33.51 -18.10 5.35
N GLY A 272 32.78 -19.19 5.64
CA GLY A 272 32.29 -19.52 6.98
C GLY A 272 33.24 -20.42 7.76
N GLY A 273 32.72 -21.15 8.74
CA GLY A 273 33.45 -22.23 9.41
C GLY A 273 33.84 -23.34 8.42
N GLN A 274 34.69 -24.29 8.84
CA GLN A 274 35.27 -25.35 8.01
C GLN A 274 34.31 -25.93 6.93
N GLY A 275 34.51 -25.55 5.65
CA GLY A 275 33.72 -26.04 4.51
C GLY A 275 32.34 -25.40 4.34
N ARG A 276 32.04 -24.32 5.07
CA ARG A 276 30.79 -23.57 5.04
C ARG A 276 30.98 -22.19 4.43
N VAL A 277 29.87 -21.59 4.01
CA VAL A 277 29.78 -20.29 3.38
C VAL A 277 28.70 -19.50 4.12
N ARG A 278 29.04 -18.30 4.57
CA ARG A 278 28.08 -17.34 5.10
C ARG A 278 27.46 -16.59 3.94
N VAL A 279 26.14 -16.51 3.93
CA VAL A 279 25.35 -15.93 2.86
C VAL A 279 24.59 -14.75 3.41
N ARG A 280 24.83 -13.58 2.84
CA ARG A 280 24.09 -12.36 3.10
C ARG A 280 23.41 -11.92 1.81
N VAL A 281 22.15 -11.49 1.93
CA VAL A 281 21.34 -11.07 0.79
C VAL A 281 20.94 -9.62 1.00
N ALA A 282 21.36 -8.75 0.10
CA ALA A 282 20.85 -7.38 0.05
C ALA A 282 19.57 -7.38 -0.79
N VAL A 283 18.52 -6.80 -0.22
CA VAL A 283 17.21 -6.65 -0.87
C VAL A 283 16.95 -5.17 -1.16
N THR A 284 16.21 -4.90 -2.24
CA THR A 284 15.72 -3.56 -2.60
C THR A 284 14.27 -3.37 -2.13
N ASN A 285 13.50 -2.49 -2.80
CA ASN A 285 12.10 -2.26 -2.49
C ASN A 285 11.23 -3.51 -2.74
N ARG A 286 10.03 -3.48 -2.14
CA ARG A 286 9.04 -4.56 -2.27
C ARG A 286 8.26 -4.49 -3.58
N ARG A 287 8.94 -4.70 -4.71
CA ARG A 287 8.34 -4.64 -6.07
C ARG A 287 8.72 -5.80 -6.99
N PHE A 288 9.10 -6.95 -6.44
CA PHE A 288 9.58 -8.07 -7.23
C PHE A 288 8.57 -8.56 -8.27
N HIS A 289 7.34 -8.87 -7.85
CA HIS A 289 6.28 -9.33 -8.75
C HIS A 289 5.76 -8.19 -9.63
N ALA A 290 5.63 -6.98 -9.08
CA ALA A 290 5.17 -5.82 -9.83
C ALA A 290 6.09 -5.50 -11.01
N ALA A 291 7.41 -5.53 -10.80
CA ALA A 291 8.40 -5.30 -11.86
C ALA A 291 8.35 -6.40 -12.94
N GLU A 292 8.21 -7.66 -12.54
CA GLU A 292 8.13 -8.78 -13.49
C GLU A 292 6.85 -8.73 -14.33
N LEU A 293 5.70 -8.41 -13.72
CA LEU A 293 4.45 -8.23 -14.45
C LEU A 293 4.57 -7.09 -15.47
N GLU A 294 5.09 -5.93 -15.06
CA GLU A 294 5.29 -4.79 -15.95
C GLU A 294 6.25 -5.13 -17.09
N ARG A 295 7.32 -5.89 -16.83
CA ARG A 295 8.26 -6.35 -17.86
C ARG A 295 7.61 -7.27 -18.90
N LEU A 296 6.75 -8.20 -18.45
CA LEU A 296 6.11 -9.19 -19.32
C LEU A 296 4.92 -8.63 -20.10
N THR A 297 4.19 -7.68 -19.50
CA THR A 297 2.86 -7.26 -19.98
C THR A 297 2.72 -5.75 -20.18
N GLY A 298 3.55 -4.93 -19.53
CA GLY A 298 3.38 -3.48 -19.44
C GLY A 298 2.29 -3.05 -18.46
N VAL A 299 1.61 -3.98 -17.77
CA VAL A 299 0.62 -3.65 -16.74
C VAL A 299 1.32 -3.24 -15.45
N ARG A 300 0.93 -2.08 -14.92
CA ARG A 300 1.36 -1.60 -13.61
C ARG A 300 0.34 -2.02 -12.56
N ALA A 301 0.81 -2.69 -11.51
CA ALA A 301 0.01 -3.18 -10.41
C ALA A 301 0.77 -3.02 -9.09
N LEU A 302 0.05 -3.16 -7.98
CA LEU A 302 0.66 -3.38 -6.67
C LEU A 302 1.25 -4.80 -6.56
N GLU A 303 2.05 -5.06 -5.51
CA GLU A 303 2.84 -6.28 -5.41
C GLU A 303 1.97 -7.55 -5.27
N GLY A 304 0.97 -7.52 -4.39
CA GLY A 304 -0.01 -8.60 -4.21
C GLY A 304 -0.89 -8.82 -5.45
N GLN A 305 -1.35 -7.75 -6.09
CA GLN A 305 -2.06 -7.78 -7.37
C GLN A 305 -1.19 -8.45 -8.44
N ALA A 306 0.07 -8.01 -8.58
CA ALA A 306 0.99 -8.52 -9.57
C ALA A 306 1.27 -10.01 -9.38
N ARG A 307 1.39 -10.46 -8.13
CA ARG A 307 1.55 -11.88 -7.78
C ARG A 307 0.37 -12.72 -8.28
N LEU A 308 -0.87 -12.25 -8.07
CA LEU A 308 -2.07 -12.95 -8.57
C LEU A 308 -2.11 -12.98 -10.10
N LEU A 309 -1.83 -11.86 -10.76
CA LEU A 309 -1.85 -11.76 -12.22
C LEU A 309 -0.74 -12.62 -12.87
N LEU A 310 0.45 -12.69 -12.26
CA LEU A 310 1.53 -13.55 -12.74
C LEU A 310 1.19 -15.04 -12.60
N ASN A 311 0.47 -15.43 -11.56
CA ASN A 311 -0.01 -16.81 -11.41
C ASN A 311 -1.02 -17.16 -12.52
N GLU A 312 -2.00 -16.30 -12.77
CA GLU A 312 -2.96 -16.49 -13.86
C GLU A 312 -2.27 -16.55 -15.24
N LEU A 313 -1.28 -15.69 -15.47
CA LEU A 313 -0.48 -15.69 -16.71
C LEU A 313 0.27 -17.03 -16.89
N ARG A 314 0.87 -17.56 -15.81
CA ARG A 314 1.57 -18.85 -15.84
C ARG A 314 0.63 -20.01 -16.13
N GLU A 315 -0.55 -20.02 -15.51
CA GLU A 315 -1.59 -21.02 -15.78
C GLU A 315 -2.04 -20.98 -17.24
N TYR A 316 -2.29 -19.77 -17.77
CA TYR A 316 -2.64 -19.58 -19.17
C TYR A 316 -1.53 -20.02 -20.14
N ALA A 317 -0.27 -19.70 -19.83
CA ALA A 317 0.87 -20.13 -20.64
C ALA A 317 1.01 -21.65 -20.68
N ALA A 318 0.86 -22.33 -19.54
CA ALA A 318 0.89 -23.78 -19.46
C ALA A 318 -0.26 -24.43 -20.26
N TRP A 319 -1.45 -23.84 -20.24
CA TRP A 319 -2.58 -24.28 -21.05
C TRP A 319 -2.30 -24.11 -22.56
N LEU A 320 -1.72 -22.98 -22.97
CA LEU A 320 -1.34 -22.76 -24.38
C LEU A 320 -0.30 -23.78 -24.87
N GLU A 321 0.71 -24.08 -24.07
CA GLU A 321 1.71 -25.09 -24.42
C GLU A 321 1.09 -26.47 -24.65
N LEU A 322 0.05 -26.82 -23.88
CA LEU A 322 -0.68 -28.08 -24.04
C LEU A 322 -1.53 -28.11 -25.30
N VAL A 323 -2.18 -27.01 -25.66
CA VAL A 323 -3.16 -26.95 -26.76
C VAL A 323 -2.51 -26.63 -28.10
N ASP A 324 -1.63 -25.63 -28.16
CA ASP A 324 -1.03 -25.14 -29.40
C ASP A 324 0.28 -25.86 -29.74
N ALA A 325 0.88 -26.61 -28.80
CA ALA A 325 2.19 -27.25 -28.93
C ALA A 325 3.33 -26.30 -29.37
N VAL A 326 3.16 -24.99 -29.14
CA VAL A 326 4.15 -23.95 -29.42
C VAL A 326 4.72 -23.46 -28.09
N GLY A 327 6.05 -23.57 -27.94
CA GLY A 327 6.77 -22.90 -26.86
C GLY A 327 6.82 -21.40 -27.13
N LEU A 328 5.95 -20.63 -26.47
CA LEU A 328 5.98 -19.17 -26.54
C LEU A 328 7.06 -18.63 -25.59
N SER A 329 7.69 -17.53 -25.97
CA SER A 329 8.49 -16.80 -24.99
C SER A 329 7.57 -16.28 -23.87
N PRO A 330 8.07 -16.09 -22.62
CA PRO A 330 7.25 -15.54 -21.54
C PRO A 330 6.57 -14.21 -21.88
N LYS A 331 7.24 -13.38 -22.71
CA LYS A 331 6.70 -12.09 -23.16
C LYS A 331 5.58 -12.26 -24.18
N ASP A 332 5.69 -13.21 -25.11
CA ASP A 332 4.64 -13.50 -26.08
C ASP A 332 3.41 -14.12 -25.39
N ALA A 333 3.64 -15.01 -24.43
CA ALA A 333 2.58 -15.56 -23.58
C ALA A 333 1.86 -14.43 -22.81
N GLY A 334 2.60 -13.47 -22.24
CA GLY A 334 2.01 -12.30 -21.58
C GLY A 334 1.22 -11.40 -22.52
N ALA A 335 1.74 -11.11 -23.72
CA ALA A 335 1.03 -10.31 -24.72
C ALA A 335 -0.27 -10.97 -25.20
N ARG A 336 -0.25 -12.30 -25.36
CA ARG A 336 -1.43 -13.08 -25.77
C ARG A 336 -2.46 -13.18 -24.64
N TRP A 337 -2.03 -13.45 -23.40
CA TRP A 337 -2.89 -13.41 -22.22
C TRP A 337 -3.60 -12.06 -22.06
N LEU A 338 -2.88 -10.96 -22.31
CA LEU A 338 -3.48 -9.62 -22.26
C LEU A 338 -4.60 -9.44 -23.29
N ALA A 339 -4.40 -9.92 -24.52
CA ALA A 339 -5.35 -9.79 -25.60
C ALA A 339 -6.56 -10.71 -25.42
N ASP A 340 -6.33 -11.95 -25.01
CA ASP A 340 -7.33 -13.01 -25.01
C ASP A 340 -8.16 -13.04 -23.71
N VAL A 341 -7.58 -12.65 -22.58
CA VAL A 341 -8.18 -12.82 -21.24
C VAL A 341 -8.31 -11.50 -20.50
N TYR A 342 -7.20 -10.81 -20.26
CA TYR A 342 -7.17 -9.67 -19.33
C TYR A 342 -7.98 -8.47 -19.84
N ARG A 343 -7.70 -7.95 -21.04
CA ARG A 343 -8.39 -6.78 -21.61
C ARG A 343 -9.88 -7.04 -21.85
N PRO A 344 -10.31 -8.19 -22.40
CA PRO A 344 -11.72 -8.53 -22.52
C PRO A 344 -12.43 -8.54 -21.17
N THR A 345 -11.78 -9.08 -20.13
CA THR A 345 -12.35 -9.07 -18.77
C THR A 345 -12.51 -7.63 -18.25
N LEU A 346 -11.48 -6.79 -18.36
CA LEU A 346 -11.57 -5.39 -17.92
C LEU A 346 -12.67 -4.62 -18.66
N ALA A 347 -12.86 -4.87 -19.96
CA ALA A 347 -13.94 -4.23 -20.73
C ALA A 347 -15.33 -4.57 -20.17
N ARG A 348 -15.51 -5.78 -19.62
CA ARG A 348 -16.76 -6.19 -18.97
C ARG A 348 -16.92 -5.59 -17.57
N LEU A 349 -15.82 -5.38 -16.85
CA LEU A 349 -15.84 -4.80 -15.50
C LEU A 349 -16.01 -3.28 -15.51
N ALA A 350 -15.53 -2.60 -16.55
CA ALA A 350 -15.53 -1.13 -16.66
C ALA A 350 -16.89 -0.45 -16.37
N PRO A 351 -18.04 -0.95 -16.86
CA PRO A 351 -19.34 -0.34 -16.56
C PRO A 351 -19.76 -0.45 -15.09
N VAL A 352 -19.29 -1.47 -14.37
CA VAL A 352 -19.71 -1.77 -12.99
C VAL A 352 -18.82 -1.05 -11.97
N ILE A 353 -17.50 -0.99 -12.21
CA ILE A 353 -16.57 -0.29 -11.32
C ILE A 353 -16.68 1.25 -11.44
N GLY A 354 -17.18 1.74 -12.57
CA GLY A 354 -17.39 3.15 -12.83
C GLY A 354 -16.11 3.99 -12.98
N PRO A 355 -16.26 5.31 -13.25
CA PRO A 355 -15.12 6.21 -13.41
C PRO A 355 -14.30 6.32 -12.12
N GLY A 356 -13.00 6.04 -12.22
CA GLY A 356 -12.06 6.13 -11.09
C GLY A 356 -11.91 4.84 -10.28
N GLY A 357 -12.66 3.78 -10.58
CA GLY A 357 -12.49 2.46 -9.99
C GLY A 357 -11.12 1.83 -10.31
N ASP A 358 -10.65 0.96 -9.43
CA ASP A 358 -9.38 0.23 -9.61
C ASP A 358 -9.59 -1.01 -10.49
N ALA A 359 -9.33 -0.87 -11.80
CA ALA A 359 -9.54 -1.96 -12.77
C ALA A 359 -8.68 -3.20 -12.47
N VAL A 360 -7.45 -3.01 -11.98
CA VAL A 360 -6.55 -4.12 -11.64
C VAL A 360 -7.09 -4.87 -10.43
N GLN A 361 -7.48 -4.14 -9.38
CA GLN A 361 -8.09 -4.76 -8.20
C GLN A 361 -9.40 -5.46 -8.55
N ALA A 362 -10.25 -4.89 -9.40
CA ALA A 362 -11.49 -5.54 -9.82
C ALA A 362 -11.23 -6.86 -10.56
N TYR A 363 -10.17 -6.95 -11.36
CA TYR A 363 -9.74 -8.21 -11.94
C TYR A 363 -9.30 -9.22 -10.86
N CYS A 364 -8.52 -8.77 -9.86
CA CYS A 364 -8.15 -9.62 -8.72
C CYS A 364 -9.37 -10.14 -7.95
N ASP A 365 -10.38 -9.29 -7.74
CA ASP A 365 -11.63 -9.66 -7.06
C ASP A 365 -12.41 -10.73 -7.85
N VAL A 366 -12.37 -10.68 -9.18
CA VAL A 366 -12.93 -11.74 -10.04
C VAL A 366 -12.18 -13.06 -9.84
N LEU A 367 -10.84 -13.03 -9.78
CA LEU A 367 -10.04 -14.25 -9.53
C LEU A 367 -10.35 -14.85 -8.15
N GLU A 368 -10.51 -14.00 -7.13
CA GLU A 368 -10.89 -14.44 -5.80
C GLU A 368 -12.32 -15.01 -5.78
N THR A 369 -13.26 -14.37 -6.48
CA THR A 369 -14.62 -14.88 -6.67
C THR A 369 -14.61 -16.24 -7.37
N LYS A 370 -13.77 -16.42 -8.40
CA LYS A 370 -13.57 -17.70 -9.09
C LYS A 370 -13.12 -18.77 -8.11
N TRP A 371 -12.14 -18.46 -7.26
CA TRP A 371 -11.62 -19.39 -6.25
C TRP A 371 -12.68 -19.80 -5.24
N LEU A 372 -13.35 -18.82 -4.60
CA LEU A 372 -14.40 -19.07 -3.59
C LEU A 372 -15.57 -19.91 -4.15
N LEU A 373 -16.05 -19.57 -5.35
CA LEU A 373 -17.15 -20.31 -5.97
C LEU A 373 -16.72 -21.70 -6.42
N SER A 374 -15.47 -21.86 -6.89
CA SER A 374 -14.93 -23.17 -7.27
C SER A 374 -14.76 -24.09 -6.06
N GLU A 375 -14.29 -23.55 -4.93
CA GLU A 375 -14.20 -24.26 -3.66
C GLU A 375 -15.58 -24.74 -3.20
N LYS A 376 -16.56 -23.83 -3.17
CA LYS A 376 -17.95 -24.16 -2.80
C LYS A 376 -18.57 -25.22 -3.73
N ALA A 377 -18.29 -25.14 -5.03
CA ALA A 377 -18.79 -26.09 -6.02
C ALA A 377 -17.97 -27.39 -6.09
N ARG A 378 -16.81 -27.47 -5.41
CA ARG A 378 -15.81 -28.54 -5.51
C ARG A 378 -15.38 -28.86 -6.95
N ARG A 379 -15.38 -27.85 -7.82
CA ARG A 379 -14.93 -27.93 -9.22
C ARG A 379 -14.62 -26.53 -9.74
N ASP A 380 -13.79 -26.42 -10.77
CA ASP A 380 -13.58 -25.14 -11.44
C ASP A 380 -14.89 -24.66 -12.09
N ILE A 381 -15.31 -23.44 -11.75
CA ILE A 381 -16.49 -22.79 -12.35
C ILE A 381 -16.15 -22.01 -13.63
N GLY A 382 -14.85 -21.75 -13.87
CA GLY A 382 -14.36 -20.97 -14.99
C GLY A 382 -14.47 -19.45 -14.78
N LEU A 383 -13.64 -18.71 -15.51
CA LEU A 383 -13.53 -17.25 -15.40
C LEU A 383 -14.83 -16.53 -15.76
N GLN A 384 -15.54 -16.99 -16.79
CA GLN A 384 -16.77 -16.35 -17.28
C GLN A 384 -17.86 -16.32 -16.20
N ALA A 385 -18.09 -17.46 -15.52
CA ALA A 385 -19.06 -17.55 -14.43
C ALA A 385 -18.65 -16.69 -13.22
N ALA A 386 -17.34 -16.57 -12.94
CA ALA A 386 -16.84 -15.71 -11.88
C ALA A 386 -17.07 -14.22 -12.18
N ILE A 387 -16.84 -13.79 -13.43
CA ILE A 387 -17.15 -12.42 -13.85
C ILE A 387 -18.64 -12.13 -13.70
N ASP A 388 -19.50 -13.06 -14.15
CA ASP A 388 -20.95 -12.90 -14.05
C ASP A 388 -21.40 -12.77 -12.59
N ALA A 389 -20.84 -13.58 -11.68
CA ALA A 389 -21.11 -13.51 -10.25
C ALA A 389 -20.62 -12.19 -9.61
N TYR A 390 -19.41 -11.73 -9.95
CA TYR A 390 -18.86 -10.48 -9.43
C TYR A 390 -19.61 -9.24 -9.95
N VAL A 391 -20.03 -9.25 -11.22
CA VAL A 391 -20.89 -8.19 -11.76
C VAL A 391 -22.25 -8.20 -11.06
N ALA A 392 -22.83 -9.38 -10.82
CA ALA A 392 -24.11 -9.50 -10.12
C ALA A 392 -24.05 -9.04 -8.65
N SER A 393 -22.89 -9.09 -8.00
CA SER A 393 -22.71 -8.54 -6.64
C SER A 393 -22.57 -7.01 -6.61
N GLY A 394 -22.53 -6.35 -7.77
CA GLY A 394 -22.30 -4.91 -7.89
C GLY A 394 -20.82 -4.52 -7.83
N ALA A 395 -19.91 -5.43 -8.18
CA ALA A 395 -18.46 -5.22 -8.12
C ALA A 395 -17.93 -4.84 -6.72
N VAL A 396 -18.55 -5.40 -5.69
CA VAL A 396 -18.05 -5.29 -4.32
C VAL A 396 -17.03 -6.40 -4.10
N GLY A 397 -15.87 -6.06 -3.51
CA GLY A 397 -14.85 -7.05 -3.15
C GLY A 397 -15.43 -8.19 -2.31
N PRO A 398 -15.01 -9.45 -2.53
CA PRO A 398 -15.63 -10.62 -1.90
C PRO A 398 -15.52 -10.63 -0.36
N GLU A 399 -14.45 -10.07 0.17
CA GLU A 399 -14.20 -9.91 1.62
C GLU A 399 -15.07 -8.81 2.27
N ILE A 400 -15.61 -7.88 1.46
CA ILE A 400 -16.64 -6.92 1.88
C ILE A 400 -18.05 -7.52 1.66
N SER A 401 -18.20 -8.40 0.66
CA SER A 401 -19.47 -9.04 0.32
C SER A 401 -19.85 -10.16 1.29
N GLY A 402 -18.87 -10.89 1.85
CA GLY A 402 -19.10 -12.04 2.74
C GLY A 402 -19.95 -11.72 3.98
N THR A 403 -19.97 -10.47 4.41
CA THR A 403 -20.74 -9.96 5.56
C THR A 403 -22.06 -9.29 5.18
N LEU A 404 -22.24 -8.87 3.92
CA LEU A 404 -23.52 -8.36 3.42
C LEU A 404 -24.55 -9.48 3.15
N THR A 405 -24.10 -10.73 3.09
CA THR A 405 -24.96 -11.92 2.88
C THR A 405 -25.45 -12.61 4.17
N LEU A 406 -25.41 -11.95 5.32
CA LEU A 406 -26.04 -12.44 6.55
C LEU A 406 -27.07 -11.46 7.13
N ALA A 407 -28.21 -11.33 6.44
CA ALA A 407 -29.59 -11.30 6.95
C ALA A 407 -30.54 -10.70 5.89
N PRO A 408 -31.81 -11.14 5.85
CA PRO A 408 -32.74 -10.98 4.73
C PRO A 408 -33.28 -9.56 4.49
#